data_AF-A0A9C8AJK8-F1
#
_entry.id   AF-A0A9C8AJK8-F1
#
_cell.length_a   1.000
_cell.length_b   1.000
_cell.length_c   1.000
_cell.angle_alpha   90.00
_cell.angle_beta   90.00
_cell.angle_gamma   90.00
#
_symmetry.space_group_name_H-M   'P 1'
#
loop_
_entity.id
_entity.type
_entity.pdbx_description
1 polymer ?
#
loop_
_entity_poly.entity_id
_entity_poly.type
_entity_poly.pdbx_seq_one_letter_code
_entity_poly.pdbx_strand_id
1 'polypeptide(L)' 'MGMGKRVAQLRHMLHLTQEEVVARMARLGCVIDRSYLSQIEGDKIQLPSREILKALAKCLETTEEDLLRAAGY' A
#
# COMPACT_ATOMS: atom_id res chain seq x y z
N MET A 1 1.52 12.49 -9.26
CA MET A 1 2.16 11.58 -8.28
C MET A 1 1.27 10.36 -8.25
N GLY A 2 1.77 9.15 -8.52
CA GLY A 2 0.94 7.93 -8.57
C GLY A 2 0.71 7.33 -7.18
N MET A 3 -0.26 6.41 -7.08
CA MET A 3 -0.57 5.70 -5.83
C MET A 3 0.66 4.98 -5.27
N GLY A 4 1.46 4.37 -6.15
CA GLY A 4 2.67 3.65 -5.73
C GLY A 4 3.63 4.52 -4.93
N LYS A 5 3.92 5.71 -5.45
CA LYS A 5 4.74 6.70 -4.76
C LYS A 5 4.12 7.17 -3.44
N ARG A 6 2.78 7.29 -3.36
CA ARG A 6 2.08 7.66 -2.13
C ARG A 6 2.22 6.59 -1.05
N VAL A 7 2.06 5.32 -1.43
CA VAL A 7 2.27 4.15 -0.55
C VAL A 7 3.70 4.15 0.00
N ALA A 8 4.71 4.31 -0.87
CA ALA A 8 6.11 4.35 -0.45
C ALA A 8 6.41 5.53 0.49
N GLN A 9 5.83 6.70 0.23
CA GLN A 9 5.97 7.88 1.08
C GLN A 9 5.41 7.64 2.48
N LEU A 10 4.16 7.15 2.57
CA LEU A 10 3.52 6.85 3.86
C LEU A 10 4.31 5.80 4.64
N ARG A 11 4.78 4.75 3.96
CA ARG A 11 5.64 3.73 4.58
C ARG A 11 6.91 4.35 5.19
N HIS A 12 7.59 5.26 4.47
CA HIS A 12 8.77 5.95 4.99
C HIS A 12 8.45 6.89 6.15
N MET A 13 7.32 7.59 6.11
CA MET A 13 6.87 8.46 7.22
C MET A 13 6.60 7.67 8.50
N LEU A 14 6.13 6.43 8.37
CA LEU A 14 5.90 5.51 9.48
C LEU A 14 7.14 4.70 9.88
N HIS A 15 8.30 4.96 9.23
CA HIS A 15 9.55 4.22 9.44
C HIS A 15 9.42 2.70 9.26
N LEU A 16 8.54 2.25 8.37
CA LEU A 16 8.29 0.83 8.12
C LEU A 16 9.14 0.29 6.98
N THR A 17 9.64 -0.92 7.15
CA THR A 17 10.16 -1.72 6.05
C THR A 17 9.04 -2.32 5.21
N GLN A 18 9.33 -2.73 3.98
CA GLN A 18 8.35 -3.45 3.15
C GLN A 18 7.92 -4.77 3.81
N GLU A 19 8.84 -5.45 4.51
CA GLU A 19 8.52 -6.69 5.23
C GLU A 19 7.55 -6.45 6.40
N GLU A 20 7.70 -5.33 7.12
CA GLU A 20 6.75 -4.97 8.16
C GLU A 20 5.36 -4.65 7.61
N VAL A 21 5.26 -3.97 6.46
CA VAL A 21 3.95 -3.72 5.83
C VAL A 21 3.30 -5.05 5.43
N VAL A 22 4.05 -5.95 4.79
CA VAL A 22 3.57 -7.29 4.44
C VAL A 22 3.10 -8.06 5.69
N ALA A 23 3.88 -8.05 6.76
CA ALA A 23 3.53 -8.72 8.01
C ALA A 23 2.27 -8.10 8.66
N ARG A 24 2.12 -6.78 8.62
CA ARG A 24 0.91 -6.09 9.11
C ARG A 24 -0.31 -6.44 8.25
N MET A 25 -0.18 -6.49 6.93
CA MET A 25 -1.27 -6.87 6.03
C MET A 25 -1.71 -8.32 6.26
N ALA A 26 -0.77 -9.24 6.49
CA ALA A 26 -1.09 -10.63 6.82
C ALA A 26 -1.95 -10.75 8.10
N ARG A 27 -1.68 -9.93 9.13
CA ARG A 27 -2.52 -9.85 10.35
C ARG A 27 -3.92 -9.31 10.11
N LEU A 28 -4.13 -8.59 9.01
CA LEU A 28 -5.44 -8.12 8.56
C LEU A 28 -6.16 -9.13 7.66
N GLY A 29 -5.57 -10.31 7.44
CA GLY A 29 -6.11 -11.34 6.54
C GLY A 29 -5.77 -11.13 5.07
N CYS A 30 -4.94 -10.13 4.74
CA CYS A 30 -4.52 -9.85 3.37
C CYS A 30 -3.07 -10.29 3.17
N VAL A 31 -2.88 -11.44 2.53
CA VAL A 31 -1.54 -12.01 2.32
C VAL A 31 -1.02 -11.55 0.97
N ILE A 32 0.00 -10.70 1.00
CA ILE A 32 0.80 -10.32 -0.17
C ILE A 32 2.27 -10.60 0.12
N ASP A 33 3.09 -10.72 -0.91
CA ASP A 33 4.55 -10.83 -0.77
C ASP A 33 5.26 -9.48 -1.01
N ARG A 34 6.53 -9.41 -0.60
CA ARG A 34 7.36 -8.21 -0.74
C ARG A 34 7.49 -7.75 -2.19
N SER A 35 7.54 -8.70 -3.13
CA SER A 35 7.63 -8.39 -4.56
C SER A 35 6.38 -7.66 -5.04
N TYR A 36 5.20 -8.12 -4.64
CA TYR A 36 3.94 -7.46 -4.92
C TYR A 36 3.89 -6.03 -4.36
N LEU A 37 4.28 -5.83 -3.09
CA LEU A 37 4.36 -4.49 -2.50
C LEU A 37 5.34 -3.58 -3.27
N SER A 38 6.51 -4.11 -3.65
CA SER A 38 7.48 -3.36 -4.46
C SER A 38 6.94 -2.99 -5.85
N GLN A 39 6.07 -3.81 -6.44
CA GLN A 39 5.42 -3.49 -7.71
C GLN A 39 4.36 -2.41 -7.56
N ILE A 40 3.61 -2.40 -6.45
CA ILE A 40 2.72 -1.29 -6.10
C ILE A 40 3.54 -0.01 -5.95
N GLU A 41 4.57 -0.01 -5.09
CA GLU A 41 5.40 1.17 -4.82
C GLU A 41 6.10 1.72 -6.08
N GLY A 42 6.39 0.84 -7.04
CA GLY A 42 6.95 1.20 -8.34
C GLY A 42 5.94 1.61 -9.41
N ASP A 43 4.66 1.79 -9.05
CA ASP A 43 3.55 2.10 -9.98
C ASP A 43 3.38 1.07 -11.12
N LYS A 44 3.94 -0.15 -10.98
CA LYS A 44 3.67 -1.27 -11.91
C LYS A 44 2.26 -1.80 -11.75
N ILE A 45 1.72 -1.70 -10.54
CA ILE A 45 0.33 -2.02 -10.22
C ILE A 45 -0.36 -0.69 -9.89
N GLN A 46 -1.15 -0.19 -10.85
CA GLN A 46 -1.81 1.12 -10.72
C GLN A 46 -2.98 1.08 -9.73
N LEU A 47 -3.72 -0.03 -9.70
CA LEU A 47 -4.85 -0.21 -8.80
C LEU A 47 -4.94 -1.69 -8.37
N PRO A 48 -4.54 -2.02 -7.13
CA PRO A 48 -4.73 -3.37 -6.62
C PRO A 48 -6.21 -3.61 -6.30
N SER A 49 -6.56 -4.85 -5.96
CA SER A 49 -7.91 -5.20 -5.51
C SER A 49 -8.34 -4.33 -4.32
N ARG A 50 -9.65 -4.06 -4.22
CA ARG A 50 -10.21 -3.23 -3.13
C ARG A 50 -9.86 -3.74 -1.73
N GLU A 51 -9.77 -5.06 -1.56
CA GLU A 51 -9.32 -5.68 -0.30
C GLU A 51 -7.88 -5.28 0.06
N ILE A 52 -6.96 -5.32 -0.90
CA ILE A 52 -5.56 -4.91 -0.75
C ILE A 52 -5.48 -3.41 -0.47
N LEU A 53 -6.25 -2.60 -1.21
CA LEU A 53 -6.31 -1.16 -1.01
C LEU A 53 -6.75 -0.80 0.42
N LYS A 54 -7.81 -1.46 0.92
CA LYS A 54 -8.31 -1.28 2.28
C LYS A 54 -7.30 -1.72 3.34
N ALA A 55 -6.62 -2.84 3.11
CA ALA A 55 -5.57 -3.32 4.01
C ALA A 55 -4.37 -2.36 4.03
N LEU A 56 -3.94 -1.84 2.89
CA LEU A 56 -2.89 -0.84 2.78
C LEU A 56 -3.26 0.45 3.50
N ALA A 57 -4.47 0.96 3.29
CA ALA A 57 -4.96 2.16 3.97
C ALA A 57 -4.88 2.01 5.49
N LYS A 58 -5.34 0.87 6.01
CA LYS A 58 -5.27 0.55 7.44
C LYS A 58 -3.84 0.38 7.95
N CYS A 59 -2.96 -0.27 7.19
CA CYS A 59 -1.55 -0.46 7.57
C CYS A 59 -0.74 0.84 7.59
N LEU A 60 -1.08 1.77 6.70
CA LEU A 60 -0.37 3.04 6.47
C LEU A 60 -1.06 4.23 7.13
N GLU A 61 -2.01 3.98 8.03
CA GLU A 61 -2.73 5.00 8.81
C GLU A 61 -3.34 6.10 7.92
N THR A 62 -3.88 5.69 6.77
CA THR A 62 -4.54 6.57 5.78
C THR A 62 -5.92 6.03 5.40
N THR A 63 -6.60 6.69 4.47
CA THR A 63 -7.91 6.27 3.94
C THR A 63 -7.78 5.63 2.55
N GLU A 64 -8.75 4.79 2.18
CA GLU A 64 -8.87 4.27 0.81
C GLU A 64 -8.95 5.42 -0.20
N GLU A 65 -9.65 6.50 0.15
CA GLU A 65 -9.80 7.70 -0.67
C GLU A 65 -8.48 8.43 -0.92
N ASP A 66 -7.57 8.54 0.05
CA ASP A 66 -6.23 9.13 -0.15
C ASP A 66 -5.44 8.34 -1.22
N LEU A 67 -5.51 7.00 -1.15
CA LEU A 67 -4.83 6.13 -2.11
C LEU A 67 -5.49 6.18 -3.49
N LEU A 68 -6.82 6.23 -3.58
CA LEU A 68 -7.56 6.38 -4.84
C LEU A 68 -7.28 7.72 -5.52
N ARG A 69 -7.31 8.80 -4.75
CA ARG A 69 -6.98 10.15 -5.25
C ARG A 69 -5.54 10.20 -5.76
N ALA A 70 -4.62 9.50 -5.10
CA ALA A 70 -3.24 9.37 -5.58
C ALA A 70 -3.12 8.51 -6.85
N ALA A 71 -4.02 7.56 -7.07
CA ALA A 71 -4.13 6.81 -8.33
C ALA A 71 -4.83 7.60 -9.46
N GLY A 72 -5.47 8.74 -9.16
CA GLY A 72 -6.20 9.57 -10.12
C GLY A 72 -7.68 9.24 -10.27
N TYR A 73 -8.29 8.60 -9.26
CA TYR A 73 -9.71 8.26 -9.19
C TYR A 73 -10.48 9.17 -8.22
#